data_AF-A0A240US18-F1
#
_entry.id   AF-A0A240US18-F1
#
_cell.length_a   1.000
_cell.length_b   1.000
_cell.length_c   1.000
_cell.angle_alpha   90.00
_cell.angle_beta   90.00
_cell.angle_gamma   90.00
#
_symmetry.space_group_name_H-M   'P 1'
#
loop_
_entity.id
_entity.type
_entity.pdbx_description
1 polymer ?
#
loop_
_entity_poly.entity_id
_entity_poly.type
_entity_poly.pdbx_seq_one_letter_code
_entity_poly.pdbx_strand_id
1 'polypeptide(L)'
;MAATGQPAMPYVSKKQCVSGVHQLLGSTLRDARRERQGRIVGIDQTREHPVIDVIWQGQPRAERIIITCDQLRDLVRASLAREAAKTHGAASTDAALGQVSDKEPVILAEQRRA
;
A
#
# COMPACT_ATOMS: atom_id res chain seq x y z
N MET A 1 48.95 -18.90 -35.18
CA MET A 1 48.31 -17.57 -35.04
C MET A 1 47.08 -17.60 -35.94
N ALA A 2 45.83 -17.37 -35.54
CA ALA A 2 45.28 -16.57 -34.45
C ALA A 2 43.99 -17.21 -33.88
N ALA A 3 43.74 -16.97 -32.59
CA ALA A 3 42.51 -17.37 -31.92
C ALA A 3 41.36 -16.44 -32.33
N THR A 4 40.25 -17.03 -32.77
CA THR A 4 38.96 -16.36 -32.96
C THR A 4 38.39 -15.94 -31.61
N GLY A 5 38.51 -14.65 -31.28
CA GLY A 5 37.84 -14.05 -30.14
C GLY A 5 36.35 -13.91 -30.41
N GLN A 6 35.52 -14.69 -29.74
CA GLN A 6 34.08 -14.43 -29.66
C GLN A 6 33.84 -13.15 -28.85
N PRO A 7 32.93 -12.26 -29.28
CA PRO A 7 32.55 -11.10 -28.48
C PRO A 7 31.85 -11.56 -27.20
N ALA A 8 32.38 -11.15 -26.05
CA ALA A 8 31.73 -11.33 -24.76
C ALA A 8 30.44 -10.51 -24.74
N MET A 9 29.30 -11.18 -24.97
CA MET A 9 27.99 -10.60 -24.72
C MET A 9 27.90 -10.25 -23.23
N PRO A 10 27.48 -9.02 -22.85
CA PRO A 10 27.27 -8.71 -21.45
C PRO A 10 26.18 -9.65 -20.93
N TYR A 11 26.57 -10.56 -20.04
CA TYR A 11 25.65 -11.44 -19.36
C TYR A 11 24.78 -10.57 -18.45
N VAL A 12 23.65 -10.09 -18.98
CA VAL A 12 22.63 -9.44 -18.18
C VAL A 12 22.06 -10.52 -17.26
N SER A 13 22.68 -10.65 -16.08
CA SER A 13 22.10 -11.45 -15.01
C SER A 13 20.69 -10.90 -14.80
N LYS A 14 19.67 -11.70 -15.14
CA LYS A 14 18.25 -11.31 -15.06
C LYS A 14 17.91 -11.13 -13.58
N LYS A 15 18.32 -10.00 -12.98
CA LYS A 15 17.92 -9.63 -11.63
C LYS A 15 16.40 -9.51 -11.62
N GLN A 16 15.77 -10.27 -10.74
CA GLN A 16 14.32 -10.31 -10.63
C GLN A 16 13.85 -9.02 -9.93
N CYS A 17 13.56 -7.99 -10.72
CA CYS A 17 12.99 -6.75 -10.21
C CYS A 17 11.48 -6.90 -9.96
N VAL A 18 10.99 -6.28 -8.88
CA VAL A 18 9.56 -6.19 -8.59
C VAL A 18 9.06 -4.81 -9.06
N SER A 19 7.98 -4.79 -9.83
CA SER A 19 7.33 -3.55 -10.27
C SER A 19 6.50 -2.93 -9.12
N GLY A 20 6.34 -1.61 -9.15
CA GLY A 20 5.46 -0.91 -8.19
C GLY A 20 6.00 -0.79 -6.76
N VAL A 21 7.26 -1.15 -6.49
CA VAL A 21 7.84 -1.11 -5.13
C VAL A 21 7.79 0.27 -4.47
N HIS A 22 7.85 1.35 -5.26
CA HIS A 22 7.77 2.72 -4.74
C HIS A 22 6.47 2.99 -3.97
N GLN A 23 5.39 2.25 -4.25
CA GLN A 23 4.11 2.37 -3.55
C GLN A 23 4.15 1.87 -2.10
N LEU A 24 5.22 1.16 -1.72
CA LEU A 24 5.42 0.72 -0.34
C LEU A 24 5.98 1.85 0.53
N LEU A 25 6.62 2.88 -0.04
CA LEU A 25 7.15 3.99 0.74
C LEU A 25 6.03 4.71 1.49
N GLY A 26 6.24 4.93 2.80
CA GLY A 26 5.23 5.50 3.69
C GLY A 26 4.15 4.52 4.15
N SER A 27 4.07 3.32 3.58
CA SER A 27 3.09 2.30 4.01
C SER A 27 3.39 1.80 5.43
N THR A 28 2.33 1.49 6.18
CA THR A 28 2.45 0.81 7.47
C THR A 28 2.76 -0.66 7.25
N LEU A 29 3.86 -1.12 7.86
CA LEU A 29 4.21 -2.53 8.00
C LEU A 29 3.87 -2.99 9.41
N ARG A 30 3.20 -4.15 9.53
CA ARG A 30 2.94 -4.82 10.80
C ARG A 30 3.80 -6.08 10.87
N ASP A 31 4.60 -6.19 11.92
CA ASP A 31 5.35 -7.40 12.25
C ASP A 31 4.56 -8.17 13.30
N ALA A 32 3.82 -9.18 12.85
CA ALA A 32 2.95 -9.99 13.70
C ALA A 32 3.75 -10.82 14.72
N ARG A 33 5.01 -11.17 14.43
CA ARG A 33 5.84 -12.01 15.32
C ARG A 33 6.31 -11.24 16.54
N ARG A 34 6.54 -9.93 16.39
CA ARG A 34 7.02 -9.03 17.44
C ARG A 34 5.95 -8.04 17.91
N GLU A 35 4.71 -8.21 17.46
CA GLU A 35 3.56 -7.36 17.77
C GLU A 35 3.82 -5.85 17.61
N ARG A 36 4.59 -5.47 16.59
CA ARG A 36 5.01 -4.08 16.36
C ARG A 36 4.57 -3.57 15.00
N GLN A 37 4.54 -2.24 14.87
CA GLN A 37 4.21 -1.55 13.63
C GLN A 37 5.27 -0.50 13.30
N GLY A 38 5.47 -0.26 12.00
CA GLY A 38 6.47 0.66 11.50
C GLY A 38 6.11 1.21 10.12
N ARG A 39 6.91 2.16 9.66
CA ARG A 39 6.77 2.78 8.34
C ARG A 39 7.94 2.36 7.46
N ILE A 40 7.63 1.93 6.24
CA ILE A 40 8.66 1.65 5.23
C ILE A 40 9.18 2.99 4.71
N VAL A 41 10.49 3.21 4.80
CA VAL A 41 11.16 4.47 4.41
C VAL A 41 12.21 4.31 3.31
N GLY A 42 12.63 3.07 3.03
CA GLY A 42 13.63 2.78 2.01
C GLY A 42 13.45 1.38 1.43
N ILE A 43 13.84 1.21 0.17
CA ILE A 43 13.76 -0.06 -0.55
C ILE A 43 14.99 -0.17 -1.46
N ASP A 44 15.74 -1.26 -1.34
CA ASP A 44 16.84 -1.60 -2.23
C ASP A 44 16.60 -2.98 -2.83
N GLN A 45 16.09 -3.02 -4.06
CA GLN A 45 15.87 -4.24 -4.84
C GLN A 45 17.00 -4.53 -5.83
N THR A 46 18.10 -3.77 -5.79
CA THR A 46 19.21 -3.95 -6.73
C THR A 46 20.16 -5.09 -6.32
N ARG A 47 19.98 -5.59 -5.10
CA ARG A 47 20.75 -6.69 -4.48
C ARG A 47 20.19 -8.06 -4.89
N GLU A 48 20.91 -9.11 -4.52
CA GLU A 48 20.47 -10.50 -4.68
C GLU A 48 19.18 -10.78 -3.89
N HIS A 49 19.10 -10.27 -2.66
CA HIS A 49 17.89 -10.26 -1.86
C HIS A 49 17.48 -8.82 -1.58
N PRO A 50 16.22 -8.43 -1.89
CA PRO A 50 15.74 -7.09 -1.60
C PRO A 50 15.83 -6.75 -0.11
N VAL A 51 16.09 -5.48 0.16
CA VAL A 51 16.10 -4.92 1.51
C VAL A 51 15.03 -3.85 1.62
N ILE A 52 14.28 -3.86 2.72
CA ILE A 52 13.42 -2.74 3.11
C ILE A 52 13.95 -2.11 4.39
N ASP A 53 13.92 -0.79 4.44
CA ASP A 53 14.27 -0.02 5.63
C ASP A 53 12.98 0.43 6.32
N VAL A 54 12.82 0.09 7.60
CA VAL A 54 11.59 0.32 8.37
C VAL A 54 11.89 1.08 9.64
N ILE A 55 11.21 2.20 9.86
CA ILE A 55 11.22 2.89 11.16
C ILE A 55 10.07 2.34 12.00
N TRP A 56 10.39 1.59 13.05
CA TRP A 56 9.40 1.07 13.98
C TRP A 56 8.92 2.14 14.95
N GLN A 57 7.67 2.02 15.42
CA GLN A 57 7.14 2.90 16.46
C GLN A 57 8.03 2.86 17.70
N GLY A 58 8.33 4.04 18.25
CA GLY A 58 9.21 4.19 19.41
C GLY A 58 10.70 4.00 19.11
N GLN A 59 11.10 3.76 17.85
CA GLN A 59 12.51 3.64 17.47
C GLN A 59 12.97 4.84 16.62
N PRO A 60 14.13 5.44 16.93
CA PRO A 60 14.61 6.64 16.24
C PRO A 60 15.33 6.35 14.92
N ARG A 61 15.65 5.08 14.63
CA ARG A 61 16.44 4.68 13.47
C ARG A 61 15.70 3.63 12.64
N ALA A 62 16.00 3.63 11.34
CA ALA A 62 15.50 2.61 10.43
C ALA A 62 16.23 1.27 10.67
N GLU A 63 15.46 0.19 10.77
CA GLU A 63 15.95 -1.19 10.76
C GLU A 63 15.95 -1.70 9.31
N ARG A 64 17.07 -2.28 8.87
CA ARG A 64 17.18 -2.92 7.54
C ARG A 64 16.73 -4.37 7.61
N ILE A 65 15.77 -4.74 6.77
CA ILE A 65 15.17 -6.09 6.77
C ILE A 65 15.39 -6.70 5.40
N ILE A 66 16.14 -7.80 5.36
CA ILE A 66 16.33 -8.60 4.15
C ILE A 66 15.07 -9.43 3.93
N ILE A 67 14.53 -9.38 2.73
CA ILE A 67 13.34 -10.13 2.32
C ILE A 67 13.59 -10.82 0.97
N THR A 68 12.72 -11.76 0.63
CA THR A 68 12.71 -12.40 -0.69
C THR A 68 11.97 -11.55 -1.72
N CYS A 69 12.21 -11.81 -3.01
CA CYS A 69 11.45 -11.18 -4.10
C CYS A 69 9.95 -11.50 -4.02
N ASP A 70 9.58 -12.69 -3.55
CA ASP A 70 8.18 -13.09 -3.38
C ASP A 70 7.51 -12.30 -2.25
N GLN A 71 8.17 -12.18 -1.10
CA GLN A 71 7.70 -11.33 0.00
C GLN A 71 7.55 -9.86 -0.44
N LEU A 72 8.49 -9.34 -1.23
CA LEU A 72 8.38 -7.98 -1.78
C LEU A 72 7.17 -7.85 -2.71
N ARG A 73 6.92 -8.84 -3.58
CA ARG A 73 5.75 -8.85 -4.47
C ARG A 73 4.43 -8.90 -3.69
N ASP A 74 4.37 -9.69 -2.63
CA ASP A 74 3.20 -9.79 -1.77
C ASP A 74 2.92 -8.49 -1.02
N LEU A 75 3.96 -7.80 -0.55
CA LEU A 75 3.83 -6.47 0.04
C LEU A 75 3.23 -5.48 -0.97
N VAL A 76 3.74 -5.44 -2.21
CA VAL A 76 3.21 -4.55 -3.26
C VAL A 76 1.74 -4.86 -3.55
N ARG A 77 1.38 -6.14 -3.72
CA ARG A 77 0.00 -6.56 -3.95
C ARG A 77 -0.92 -6.14 -2.81
N ALA A 78 -0.49 -6.32 -1.56
CA ALA A 78 -1.25 -5.91 -0.39
C ALA A 78 -1.38 -4.38 -0.25
N SER A 79 -0.39 -3.62 -0.70
CA SER A 79 -0.48 -2.15 -0.73
C SER A 79 -1.52 -1.68 -1.75
N LEU A 80 -1.44 -2.18 -2.99
CA LEU A 80 -2.38 -1.90 -4.06
C LEU A 80 -3.83 -2.23 -3.67
N ALA A 81 -4.05 -3.40 -3.08
CA ALA A 81 -5.38 -3.80 -2.63
C ALA A 81 -5.96 -2.86 -1.55
N ARG A 82 -5.11 -2.36 -0.64
CA ARG A 82 -5.52 -1.40 0.39
C ARG A 82 -5.87 -0.04 -0.18
N GLU A 83 -5.11 0.45 -1.15
CA GLU A 83 -5.39 1.73 -1.80
C GLU A 83 -6.68 1.65 -2.63
N ALA A 84 -6.90 0.56 -3.38
CA ALA A 84 -8.17 0.34 -4.08
C ALA A 84 -9.37 0.31 -3.12
N ALA A 85 -9.24 -0.38 -1.97
CA ALA A 85 -10.29 -0.43 -0.96
C ALA A 85 -10.64 0.95 -0.37
N LYS A 86 -9.65 1.84 -0.18
CA LYS A 86 -9.91 3.22 0.27
C LYS A 86 -10.70 4.02 -0.76
N THR A 87 -10.36 3.89 -2.05
CA THR A 87 -11.04 4.61 -3.13
C THR A 87 -12.51 4.20 -3.25
N HIS A 88 -12.82 2.91 -3.08
CA HIS A 88 -14.20 2.41 -3.12
C HIS A 88 -14.99 2.70 -1.82
N GLY A 89 -14.33 2.71 -0.66
CA GLY A 89 -14.97 3.04 0.62
C GLY A 89 -15.36 4.52 0.76
N ALA A 90 -14.60 5.43 0.16
CA ALA A 90 -14.91 6.87 0.17
C ALA A 90 -16.15 7.24 -0.66
N ALA A 91 -16.57 6.40 -1.62
CA ALA A 91 -17.77 6.61 -2.43
C ALA A 91 -19.07 6.15 -1.74
N SER A 92 -19.01 5.54 -0.55
CA SER A 92 -20.18 4.98 0.16
C SER A 92 -20.60 5.77 1.41
N THR A 93 -20.08 6.97 1.62
CA THR A 93 -20.51 7.88 2.71
C THR A 93 -21.09 9.19 2.15
N ASP A 94 -22.18 9.07 1.39
CA ASP A 94 -23.12 10.19 1.13
C ASP A 94 -24.57 9.67 0.90
N ALA A 95 -24.96 8.59 1.58
CA ALA A 95 -26.33 8.06 1.46
C ALA A 95 -26.84 7.44 2.78
N ALA A 96 -26.55 8.08 3.91
CA ALA A 96 -27.11 7.69 5.19
C ALA A 96 -27.34 8.90 6.12
N LEU A 97 -27.97 9.95 5.59
CA LEU A 97 -28.71 10.92 6.39
C LEU A 97 -30.16 10.87 5.92
N GLY A 98 -31.03 10.34 6.78
CA GLY A 98 -32.47 10.52 6.63
C GLY A 98 -33.27 9.23 6.52
N GLN A 99 -33.51 8.58 7.66
CA GLN A 99 -34.80 7.92 7.92
C GLN A 99 -35.02 7.89 9.43
N VAL A 100 -35.26 9.08 10.00
CA VAL A 100 -36.11 9.20 11.19
C VAL A 100 -37.52 8.83 10.74
N SER A 101 -37.88 7.58 11.03
CA SER A 101 -39.26 7.13 11.06
C SER A 101 -39.94 7.79 12.25
N ASP A 102 -40.71 8.85 12.01
CA ASP A 102 -41.80 9.21 12.91
C ASP A 102 -43.03 9.69 12.12
N LYS A 103 -44.14 9.52 12.80
CA LYS A 103 -45.51 9.32 12.34
C LYS A 103 -46.20 10.57 11.74
N GLU A 104 -47.07 10.24 10.78
CA GLU A 104 -48.37 10.85 10.46
C GLU A 104 -48.48 12.28 9.89
N PRO A 105 -49.30 12.47 8.83
CA PRO A 105 -49.58 13.78 8.26
C PRO A 105 -50.78 14.44 8.97
N VAL A 106 -50.53 15.50 9.75
CA VAL A 106 -51.60 16.41 10.18
C VAL A 106 -51.72 17.53 9.15
N ILE A 107 -52.73 17.40 8.29
CA ILE A 107 -53.20 18.50 7.44
C ILE A 107 -54.00 19.44 8.34
N LEU A 108 -53.46 20.63 8.63
CA LEU A 108 -54.21 21.71 9.25
C LEU A 108 -54.20 22.95 8.35
N ALA A 109 -55.36 23.19 7.76
CA ALA A 109 -55.74 24.44 7.14
C ALA A 109 -55.68 25.58 8.16
N GLU A 110 -55.14 26.74 7.78
CA GLU A 110 -55.83 28.03 7.99
C GLU A 110 -55.13 29.14 7.19
N GLN A 111 -55.76 29.55 6.09
CA GLN A 111 -55.39 30.73 5.33
C GLN A 111 -56.15 31.92 5.96
N ARG A 112 -55.45 32.71 6.77
CA ARG A 112 -55.91 34.03 7.21
C ARG A 112 -54.75 35.02 7.15
N ARG A 113 -54.80 35.91 6.16
CA ARG A 113 -54.28 37.27 6.33
C ARG A 113 -55.28 38.26 5.79
N ALA A 114 -55.33 39.35 6.54
CA ALA A 114 -56.26 40.46 6.53
C ALA A 114 -56.20 41.31 5.25
#